data_AF-A0A1I7G478-F1
#
_entry.id   AF-A0A1I7G478-F1
#
_cell.length_a   1.000
_cell.length_b   1.000
_cell.length_c   1.000
_cell.angle_alpha   90.00
_cell.angle_beta   90.00
_cell.angle_gamma   90.00
#
_symmetry.space_group_name_H-M   'P 1'
#
loop_
_entity.id
_entity.type
_entity.pdbx_description
1 polymer ?
#
loop_
_entity_poly.entity_id
_entity_poly.type
_entity_poly.pdbx_seq_one_letter_code
_entity_poly.pdbx_strand_id
1 'polypeptide(L)'
;MKKVLFTALAAATISVASAQNSAVNSAILNHKNGTLDKALTDIEKATTHKKTQDKPKTWFYRGVILQDMIGNPIYGKMTDEKTPLVVLESFDKTLELDGKDGEFGKQVPERKEMLYGQVLNQAVEFHNNQDWPNAISKYELAHKISPTDTTAVLYAAYASTADNNYKQAISFYDELLKMGHKTEDVHKAKVQLLQASEATDDVVMTALASGLKDHPNSVYLMQEELKYYLKNDRADEAMSKLDKAIAADPQNASLYAVKGNLLERKKDFKGAREVYQKAIQADPNNFDAYYNLGVLEFNAGAEVNNRAAKMDYATYQKKGKALEAEAKKFYQAAVPYFEKAHEIKPDDKATIQNLMNAYTRLGRKAEAEKMSAKLNS
;
A
#
# COMPACT_ATOMS: atom_id res chain seq x y z
N MET A 1 -33.34 -91.49 19.67
CA MET A 1 -32.83 -90.45 20.60
C MET A 1 -31.77 -89.65 19.88
N LYS A 2 -32.13 -88.50 19.29
CA LYS A 2 -31.81 -87.12 19.74
C LYS A 2 -30.31 -86.76 19.71
N LYS A 3 -29.93 -86.13 18.59
CA LYS A 3 -29.10 -84.92 18.40
C LYS A 3 -28.07 -84.57 19.49
N VAL A 4 -26.79 -84.60 19.12
CA VAL A 4 -25.76 -83.67 19.64
C VAL A 4 -24.95 -83.17 18.45
N LEU A 5 -25.29 -81.96 17.98
CA LEU A 5 -24.51 -81.22 17.00
C LEU A 5 -24.71 -79.74 17.34
N PHE A 6 -23.94 -79.26 18.30
CA PHE A 6 -23.84 -77.84 18.61
C PHE A 6 -22.42 -77.55 19.07
N THR A 7 -21.96 -76.35 18.70
CA THR A 7 -20.72 -75.64 19.08
C THR A 7 -19.46 -75.87 18.26
N ALA A 8 -19.48 -75.40 17.00
CA ALA A 8 -18.28 -74.86 16.32
C ALA A 8 -18.54 -73.52 15.59
N LEU A 9 -19.70 -72.89 15.76
CA LEU A 9 -20.08 -71.66 15.02
C LEU A 9 -20.20 -70.40 15.90
N ALA A 10 -19.85 -70.47 17.18
CA ALA A 10 -19.88 -69.31 18.09
C ALA A 10 -18.51 -68.63 18.25
N ALA A 11 -17.40 -69.33 18.00
CA ALA A 11 -16.06 -68.75 18.15
C ALA A 11 -15.65 -67.87 16.95
N ALA A 12 -16.16 -68.16 15.75
CA ALA A 12 -15.86 -67.38 14.54
C ALA A 12 -16.66 -66.07 14.43
N THR A 13 -17.81 -65.95 15.09
CA THR A 13 -18.63 -64.72 15.08
C THR A 13 -18.23 -63.75 16.17
N ILE A 14 -17.70 -64.24 17.30
CA ILE A 14 -17.16 -63.40 18.37
C ILE A 14 -15.83 -62.74 17.94
N SER A 15 -14.99 -63.42 17.16
CA SER A 15 -13.75 -62.81 16.65
C SER A 15 -13.99 -61.69 15.65
N VAL A 16 -15.00 -61.82 14.77
CA VAL A 16 -15.37 -60.77 13.79
C VAL A 16 -16.11 -59.60 14.45
N ALA A 17 -16.93 -59.86 15.49
CA ALA A 17 -17.59 -58.81 16.26
C ALA A 17 -16.62 -58.02 17.17
N SER A 18 -15.56 -58.68 17.67
CA SER A 18 -14.50 -58.01 18.45
C SER A 18 -13.53 -57.17 17.59
N ALA A 19 -13.51 -57.39 16.26
CA ALA A 19 -12.73 -56.58 15.32
C ALA A 19 -13.35 -55.19 15.02
N GLN A 20 -14.56 -54.91 15.51
CA GLN A 20 -15.28 -53.65 15.26
C GLN A 20 -15.09 -52.55 16.32
N ASN A 21 -14.23 -52.80 17.31
CA ASN A 21 -13.37 -51.75 17.87
C ASN A 21 -12.01 -52.05 17.24
N SER A 22 -11.52 -51.26 16.28
CA SER A 22 -10.54 -50.25 16.65
C SER A 22 -9.98 -49.56 15.39
N ALA A 23 -10.77 -49.22 14.37
CA ALA A 23 -10.23 -48.46 13.23
C ALA A 23 -9.51 -47.18 13.70
N VAL A 24 -10.06 -46.52 14.73
CA VAL A 24 -9.42 -45.40 15.42
C VAL A 24 -8.11 -45.80 16.12
N ASN A 25 -8.07 -46.83 16.98
CA ASN A 25 -6.78 -47.17 17.64
C ASN A 25 -5.78 -47.86 16.69
N SER A 26 -6.24 -48.45 15.59
CA SER A 26 -5.39 -48.95 14.50
C SER A 26 -4.73 -47.78 13.78
N ALA A 27 -5.50 -46.75 13.43
CA ALA A 27 -4.98 -45.51 12.89
C ALA A 27 -3.95 -44.86 13.83
N ILE A 28 -4.25 -44.79 15.14
CA ILE A 28 -3.32 -44.24 16.15
C ILE A 28 -2.05 -45.08 16.27
N LEU A 29 -2.16 -46.42 16.23
CA LEU A 29 -1.00 -47.30 16.28
C LEU A 29 -0.13 -47.12 15.03
N ASN A 30 -0.74 -47.09 13.85
CA ASN A 30 -0.05 -46.85 12.58
C ASN A 30 0.59 -45.46 12.54
N HIS A 31 -0.07 -44.44 13.09
CA HIS A 31 0.48 -43.09 13.25
C HIS A 31 1.71 -43.08 14.15
N LYS A 32 1.63 -43.70 15.33
CA LYS A 32 2.77 -43.86 16.25
C LYS A 32 3.95 -44.62 15.64
N ASN A 33 3.65 -45.58 14.75
CA ASN A 33 4.67 -46.35 14.04
C ASN A 33 5.23 -45.62 12.81
N GLY A 34 4.76 -44.41 12.51
CA GLY A 34 5.21 -43.60 11.37
C GLY A 34 4.65 -44.03 10.01
N THR A 35 3.74 -45.01 9.96
CA THR A 35 3.10 -45.48 8.72
C THR A 35 1.84 -44.65 8.42
N LEU A 36 2.02 -43.41 7.97
CA LEU A 36 0.95 -42.41 7.85
C LEU A 36 -0.09 -42.75 6.78
N ASP A 37 0.29 -43.43 5.70
CA ASP A 37 -0.61 -43.93 4.66
C ASP A 37 -1.64 -44.94 5.20
N LYS A 38 -1.18 -45.87 6.05
CA LYS A 38 -2.05 -46.83 6.74
C LYS A 38 -2.90 -46.15 7.80
N ALA A 39 -2.30 -45.21 8.54
CA ALA A 39 -3.02 -44.43 9.53
C ALA A 39 -4.18 -43.65 8.89
N LEU A 40 -3.93 -43.00 7.74
CA LEU A 40 -4.94 -42.29 6.96
C LEU A 40 -6.04 -43.24 6.47
N THR A 41 -5.66 -44.38 5.91
CA THR A 41 -6.62 -45.38 5.42
C THR A 41 -7.58 -45.85 6.54
N ASP A 42 -7.04 -46.09 7.73
CA ASP A 42 -7.83 -46.57 8.87
C ASP A 42 -8.69 -45.45 9.47
N ILE A 43 -8.20 -44.21 9.54
CA ILE A 43 -8.96 -43.11 10.12
C ILE A 43 -10.11 -42.67 9.21
N GLU A 44 -9.95 -42.70 7.89
CA GLU A 44 -11.04 -42.41 6.93
C GLU A 44 -12.15 -43.48 6.96
N LYS A 45 -11.83 -44.73 7.27
CA LYS A 45 -12.86 -45.74 7.55
C LYS A 45 -13.60 -45.44 8.85
N ALA A 46 -12.90 -44.91 9.85
CA ALA A 46 -13.49 -44.60 11.15
C ALA A 46 -14.46 -43.40 11.08
N THR A 47 -14.21 -42.42 10.20
CA THR A 47 -15.03 -41.21 10.06
C THR A 47 -16.41 -41.47 9.45
N THR A 48 -16.56 -42.57 8.70
CA THR A 48 -17.82 -42.97 8.06
C THR A 48 -18.55 -44.09 8.79
N HIS A 49 -17.95 -44.68 9.82
CA HIS A 49 -18.50 -45.82 10.53
C HIS A 49 -19.40 -45.38 11.70
N LYS A 50 -20.62 -45.95 11.76
CA LYS A 50 -21.69 -45.56 12.70
C LYS A 50 -21.30 -45.50 14.18
N LYS A 51 -20.34 -46.32 14.63
CA LYS A 51 -19.91 -46.34 16.05
C LYS A 51 -18.76 -45.37 16.37
N THR A 52 -18.17 -44.74 15.37
CA THR A 52 -16.92 -43.96 15.50
C THR A 52 -17.02 -42.57 14.90
N GLN A 53 -17.91 -42.34 13.95
CA GLN A 53 -18.12 -41.03 13.32
C GLN A 53 -18.54 -39.94 14.33
N ASP A 54 -19.20 -40.29 15.43
CA ASP A 54 -19.64 -39.32 16.45
C ASP A 54 -18.67 -39.22 17.64
N LYS A 55 -17.46 -39.79 17.53
CA LYS A 55 -16.45 -39.73 18.58
C LYS A 55 -15.44 -38.60 18.29
N PRO A 56 -15.19 -37.67 19.23
CA PRO A 56 -14.23 -36.60 18.99
C PRO A 56 -12.81 -37.10 18.69
N LYS A 57 -12.39 -38.18 19.37
CA LYS A 57 -11.11 -38.87 19.11
C LYS A 57 -10.90 -39.24 17.63
N THR A 58 -11.96 -39.62 16.92
CA THR A 58 -11.87 -40.00 15.50
C THR A 58 -11.44 -38.81 14.65
N TRP A 59 -12.11 -37.68 14.81
CA TRP A 59 -11.84 -36.47 14.04
C TRP A 59 -10.52 -35.82 14.46
N PHE A 60 -10.19 -35.83 15.75
CA PHE A 60 -8.93 -35.29 16.23
C PHE A 60 -7.74 -35.99 15.58
N TYR A 61 -7.72 -37.32 15.60
CA TYR A 61 -6.62 -38.08 14.99
C TYR A 61 -6.64 -38.03 13.47
N ARG A 62 -7.80 -37.84 12.82
CA ARG A 62 -7.83 -37.54 11.39
C ARG A 62 -7.08 -36.25 11.07
N GLY A 63 -7.37 -35.18 11.80
CA GLY A 63 -6.67 -33.91 11.66
C GLY A 63 -5.17 -34.03 11.93
N VAL A 64 -4.77 -34.70 13.03
CA VAL A 64 -3.36 -34.92 13.38
C VAL A 64 -2.61 -35.72 12.30
N ILE A 65 -3.18 -36.82 11.82
CA ILE A 65 -2.53 -37.67 10.81
C ILE A 65 -2.31 -36.87 9.51
N LEU A 66 -3.34 -36.17 9.02
CA LEU A 66 -3.25 -35.36 7.81
C LEU A 66 -2.27 -34.19 7.98
N GLN A 67 -2.26 -33.53 9.14
CA GLN A 67 -1.29 -32.47 9.46
C GLN A 67 0.15 -32.98 9.44
N ASP A 68 0.40 -34.12 10.07
CA ASP A 68 1.73 -34.73 10.11
C ASP A 68 2.16 -35.20 8.72
N MET A 69 1.23 -35.62 7.87
CA MET A 69 1.51 -35.92 6.45
C MET A 69 1.97 -34.68 5.68
N ILE A 70 1.32 -33.52 5.86
CA ILE A 70 1.68 -32.25 5.19
C ILE A 70 3.14 -31.89 5.47
N GLY A 71 3.59 -32.01 6.72
CA GLY A 71 4.96 -31.68 7.13
C GLY A 71 6.00 -32.76 6.83
N ASN A 72 5.61 -33.92 6.31
CA ASN A 72 6.50 -35.06 6.15
C ASN A 72 7.16 -35.11 4.76
N PRO A 73 8.49 -35.31 4.64
CA PRO A 73 9.18 -35.33 3.34
C PRO A 73 8.73 -36.44 2.37
N ILE A 74 8.22 -37.56 2.89
CA ILE A 74 7.76 -38.70 2.10
C ILE A 74 6.26 -38.55 1.83
N TYR A 75 5.48 -38.38 2.90
CA TYR A 75 4.02 -38.39 2.82
C TYR A 75 3.41 -37.06 2.35
N GLY A 76 4.15 -35.95 2.40
CA GLY A 76 3.69 -34.64 1.91
C GLY A 76 3.34 -34.66 0.42
N LYS A 77 4.00 -35.51 -0.37
CA LYS A 77 3.69 -35.74 -1.80
C LYS A 77 2.33 -36.43 -2.03
N MET A 78 1.74 -37.03 -0.99
CA MET A 78 0.41 -37.62 -1.03
C MET A 78 -0.68 -36.63 -0.60
N THR A 79 -0.29 -35.41 -0.21
CA THR A 79 -1.21 -34.33 0.14
C THR A 79 -1.38 -33.36 -1.03
N ASP A 80 -2.50 -32.64 -1.02
CA ASP A 80 -2.88 -31.66 -2.04
C ASP A 80 -3.26 -30.32 -1.42
N GLU A 81 -3.66 -29.35 -2.25
CA GLU A 81 -4.09 -28.03 -1.82
C GLU A 81 -5.32 -28.02 -0.90
N LYS A 82 -6.11 -29.10 -0.92
CA LYS A 82 -7.32 -29.25 -0.10
C LYS A 82 -7.02 -29.87 1.25
N THR A 83 -5.92 -30.60 1.38
CA THR A 83 -5.58 -31.35 2.59
C THR A 83 -5.57 -30.48 3.87
N PRO A 84 -5.01 -29.25 3.89
CA PRO A 84 -5.10 -28.40 5.08
C PRO A 84 -6.54 -27.98 5.44
N LEU A 85 -7.44 -27.86 4.45
CA LEU A 85 -8.87 -27.59 4.71
C LEU A 85 -9.54 -28.81 5.37
N VAL A 86 -9.15 -30.01 4.96
CA VAL A 86 -9.63 -31.26 5.59
C VAL A 86 -9.10 -31.40 7.02
N VAL A 87 -7.88 -30.93 7.30
CA VAL A 87 -7.36 -30.84 8.67
C VAL A 87 -8.22 -29.90 9.51
N LEU A 88 -8.54 -28.70 9.00
CA LEU A 88 -9.41 -27.74 9.69
C LEU A 88 -10.80 -28.32 9.96
N GLU A 89 -11.45 -28.91 8.96
CA GLU A 89 -12.74 -29.59 9.10
C GLU A 89 -12.70 -30.62 10.24
N SER A 90 -11.64 -31.41 10.28
CA SER A 90 -11.46 -32.45 11.29
C SER A 90 -11.31 -31.87 12.71
N PHE A 91 -10.59 -30.76 12.84
CA PHE A 91 -10.46 -30.05 14.10
C PHE A 91 -11.73 -29.31 14.53
N ASP A 92 -12.47 -28.72 13.58
CA ASP A 92 -13.77 -28.10 13.84
C ASP A 92 -14.78 -29.14 14.32
N LYS A 93 -14.81 -30.33 13.68
CA LYS A 93 -15.66 -31.44 14.12
C LYS A 93 -15.25 -31.98 15.49
N THR A 94 -13.96 -31.94 15.81
CA THR A 94 -13.48 -32.27 17.16
C THR A 94 -14.03 -31.30 18.19
N LEU A 95 -13.95 -29.99 17.93
CA LEU A 95 -14.48 -28.95 18.82
C LEU A 95 -16.01 -29.02 18.97
N GLU A 96 -16.73 -29.36 17.90
CA GLU A 96 -18.19 -29.57 17.92
C GLU A 96 -18.58 -30.71 18.88
N LEU A 97 -17.84 -31.82 18.84
CA LEU A 97 -18.16 -33.03 19.61
C LEU A 97 -17.60 -33.02 21.05
N ASP A 98 -16.45 -32.40 21.28
CA ASP A 98 -15.73 -32.45 22.57
C ASP A 98 -15.82 -31.14 23.37
N GLY A 99 -16.18 -30.04 22.70
CA GLY A 99 -16.04 -28.70 23.25
C GLY A 99 -14.58 -28.27 23.40
N LYS A 100 -14.34 -26.96 23.54
CA LYS A 100 -12.99 -26.38 23.66
C LYS A 100 -12.19 -26.87 24.88
N ASP A 101 -12.88 -27.30 25.94
CA ASP A 101 -12.27 -27.74 27.21
C ASP A 101 -12.20 -29.28 27.32
N GLY A 102 -12.68 -30.01 26.30
CA GLY A 102 -12.65 -31.46 26.23
C GLY A 102 -11.24 -32.05 26.12
N GLU A 103 -11.14 -33.38 26.23
CA GLU A 103 -9.87 -34.12 26.21
C GLU A 103 -9.02 -33.79 24.96
N PHE A 104 -9.67 -33.75 23.80
CA PHE A 104 -9.09 -33.47 22.49
C PHE A 104 -9.29 -32.01 22.08
N GLY A 105 -10.44 -31.42 22.40
CA GLY A 105 -10.77 -30.05 22.00
C GLY A 105 -9.76 -29.01 22.50
N LYS A 106 -9.23 -29.18 23.72
CA LYS A 106 -8.20 -28.27 24.28
C LYS A 106 -6.87 -28.30 23.54
N GLN A 107 -6.61 -29.34 22.75
CA GLN A 107 -5.37 -29.50 21.96
C GLN A 107 -5.49 -28.88 20.57
N VAL A 108 -6.72 -28.62 20.11
CA VAL A 108 -6.99 -28.09 18.76
C VAL A 108 -6.34 -26.72 18.51
N PRO A 109 -6.34 -25.74 19.44
CA PRO A 109 -5.73 -24.44 19.20
C PRO A 109 -4.24 -24.52 18.82
N GLU A 110 -3.44 -25.25 19.60
CA GLU A 110 -2.01 -25.47 19.32
C GLU A 110 -1.81 -26.16 17.96
N ARG A 111 -2.66 -27.15 17.65
CA ARG A 111 -2.62 -27.84 16.36
C ARG A 111 -2.94 -26.92 15.18
N LYS A 112 -3.90 -26.00 15.32
CA LYS A 112 -4.20 -25.00 14.30
C LYS A 112 -3.06 -23.99 14.12
N GLU A 113 -2.39 -23.57 15.20
CA GLU A 113 -1.20 -22.72 15.11
C GLU A 113 -0.03 -23.42 14.39
N MET A 114 0.20 -24.70 14.68
CA MET A 114 1.20 -25.50 13.96
C MET A 114 0.87 -25.61 12.46
N LEU A 115 -0.40 -25.82 12.12
CA LEU A 115 -0.84 -25.91 10.72
C LEU A 115 -0.65 -24.57 10.01
N TYR A 116 -0.98 -23.46 10.68
CA TYR A 116 -0.74 -22.10 10.19
C TYR A 116 0.75 -21.91 9.86
N GLY A 117 1.65 -22.27 10.78
CA GLY A 117 3.10 -22.17 10.56
C GLY A 117 3.59 -23.00 9.37
N GLN A 118 3.08 -24.23 9.20
CA GLN A 118 3.42 -25.08 8.05
C GLN A 118 2.97 -24.46 6.72
N VAL A 119 1.72 -23.99 6.65
CA VAL A 119 1.17 -23.38 5.43
C VAL A 119 1.85 -22.04 5.13
N LEU A 120 2.14 -21.23 6.14
CA LEU A 120 2.85 -19.97 5.97
C LEU A 120 4.29 -20.20 5.46
N ASN A 121 5.00 -21.20 5.99
CA ASN A 121 6.33 -21.54 5.50
C ASN A 121 6.30 -21.97 4.02
N GLN A 122 5.29 -22.73 3.60
CA GLN A 122 5.09 -23.05 2.17
C GLN A 122 4.83 -21.78 1.35
N ALA A 123 4.02 -20.84 1.86
CA ALA A 123 3.77 -19.56 1.20
C ALA A 123 5.07 -18.77 1.00
N VAL A 124 5.91 -18.71 2.03
CA VAL A 124 7.22 -18.05 2.01
C VAL A 124 8.18 -18.73 1.03
N GLU A 125 8.18 -20.07 0.96
CA GLU A 125 9.00 -20.82 -0.01
C GLU A 125 8.61 -20.45 -1.46
N PHE A 126 7.32 -20.48 -1.79
CA PHE A 126 6.84 -20.03 -3.11
C PHE A 126 7.15 -18.56 -3.37
N HIS A 127 6.99 -17.70 -2.37
CA HIS A 127 7.30 -16.26 -2.47
C HIS A 127 8.78 -16.03 -2.77
N ASN A 128 9.69 -16.72 -2.09
CA ASN A 128 11.13 -16.63 -2.33
C ASN A 128 11.52 -17.14 -3.73
N ASN A 129 10.77 -18.13 -4.24
CA ASN A 129 10.93 -18.65 -5.60
C ASN A 129 10.20 -17.81 -6.66
N GLN A 130 9.54 -16.71 -6.26
CA GLN A 130 8.73 -15.85 -7.14
C GLN A 130 7.57 -16.58 -7.84
N ASP A 131 7.13 -17.71 -7.28
CA ASP A 131 5.94 -18.41 -7.70
C ASP A 131 4.72 -17.75 -7.05
N TRP A 132 4.36 -16.58 -7.57
CA TRP A 132 3.33 -15.72 -6.97
C TRP A 132 1.96 -16.40 -6.86
N PRO A 133 1.45 -17.12 -7.89
CA PRO A 133 0.14 -17.76 -7.78
C PRO A 133 0.07 -18.78 -6.62
N ASN A 134 1.10 -19.60 -6.45
CA ASN A 134 1.15 -20.56 -5.35
C ASN A 134 1.39 -19.89 -4.00
N ALA A 135 2.24 -18.85 -3.95
CA ALA A 135 2.45 -18.06 -2.73
C ALA A 135 1.13 -17.42 -2.24
N ILE A 136 0.41 -16.74 -3.13
CA ILE A 136 -0.89 -16.10 -2.82
C ILE A 136 -1.89 -17.14 -2.31
N SER A 137 -2.04 -18.27 -3.02
CA SER A 137 -2.94 -19.34 -2.60
C SER A 137 -2.63 -19.86 -1.19
N LYS A 138 -1.34 -19.99 -0.84
CA LYS A 138 -0.92 -20.43 0.50
C LYS A 138 -1.12 -19.35 1.55
N TYR A 139 -0.91 -18.07 1.25
CA TYR A 139 -1.25 -16.99 2.17
C TYR A 139 -2.77 -16.90 2.44
N GLU A 140 -3.61 -17.03 1.41
CA GLU A 140 -5.07 -17.09 1.59
C GLU A 140 -5.48 -18.28 2.47
N LEU A 141 -4.82 -19.42 2.31
CA LEU A 141 -5.05 -20.60 3.15
C LEU A 141 -4.59 -20.38 4.60
N ALA A 142 -3.41 -19.77 4.79
CA ALA A 142 -2.93 -19.40 6.13
C ALA A 142 -3.90 -18.44 6.82
N HIS A 143 -4.45 -17.46 6.09
CA HIS A 143 -5.48 -16.56 6.63
C HIS A 143 -6.78 -17.30 6.99
N LYS A 144 -7.21 -18.29 6.20
CA LYS A 144 -8.36 -19.15 6.58
C LYS A 144 -8.12 -19.94 7.87
N ILE A 145 -6.89 -20.39 8.10
CA ILE A 145 -6.50 -21.11 9.32
C ILE A 145 -6.46 -20.16 10.54
N SER A 146 -5.92 -18.95 10.34
CA SER A 146 -5.82 -17.92 11.37
C SER A 146 -6.43 -16.59 10.89
N PRO A 147 -7.78 -16.43 10.97
CA PRO A 147 -8.48 -15.27 10.40
C PRO A 147 -8.19 -13.94 11.09
N THR A 148 -7.59 -13.97 12.29
CA THR A 148 -7.21 -12.76 13.04
C THR A 148 -5.78 -12.32 12.75
N ASP A 149 -4.97 -13.17 12.11
CA ASP A 149 -3.60 -12.82 11.73
C ASP A 149 -3.58 -11.95 10.47
N THR A 150 -2.90 -10.81 10.58
CA THR A 150 -2.74 -9.86 9.47
C THR A 150 -1.50 -10.15 8.63
N THR A 151 -0.57 -10.96 9.14
CA THR A 151 0.70 -11.29 8.47
C THR A 151 0.44 -11.96 7.12
N ALA A 152 -0.38 -13.02 7.11
CA ALA A 152 -0.70 -13.73 5.87
C ALA A 152 -1.36 -12.80 4.82
N VAL A 153 -2.29 -11.94 5.23
CA VAL A 153 -2.97 -10.99 4.34
C VAL A 153 -1.98 -9.94 3.79
N LEU A 154 -1.07 -9.46 4.62
CA LEU A 154 -0.04 -8.50 4.21
C LEU A 154 0.90 -9.07 3.16
N TYR A 155 1.42 -10.28 3.39
CA TYR A 155 2.27 -10.94 2.41
C TYR A 155 1.52 -11.40 1.15
N ALA A 156 0.22 -11.70 1.25
CA ALA A 156 -0.63 -11.90 0.08
C ALA A 156 -0.73 -10.60 -0.76
N ALA A 157 -0.92 -9.44 -0.12
CA ALA A 157 -0.92 -8.14 -0.80
C ALA A 157 0.40 -7.85 -1.52
N TYR A 158 1.54 -8.16 -0.87
CA TYR A 158 2.86 -8.03 -1.48
C TYR A 158 3.07 -8.97 -2.66
N ALA A 159 2.70 -10.25 -2.51
CA ALA A 159 2.79 -11.23 -3.58
C ALA A 159 1.91 -10.84 -4.78
N SER A 160 0.66 -10.43 -4.55
CA SER A 160 -0.23 -9.92 -5.63
C SER A 160 0.30 -8.64 -6.27
N THR A 161 0.98 -7.78 -5.52
CA THR A 161 1.64 -6.59 -6.09
C THR A 161 2.79 -6.99 -7.01
N ALA A 162 3.64 -7.93 -6.59
CA ALA A 162 4.75 -8.45 -7.39
C ALA A 162 4.29 -9.22 -8.64
N ASP A 163 3.12 -9.85 -8.57
CA ASP A 163 2.45 -10.50 -9.71
C ASP A 163 1.78 -9.51 -10.69
N ASN A 164 1.83 -8.20 -10.41
CA ASN A 164 1.08 -7.14 -11.11
C ASN A 164 -0.45 -7.31 -11.07
N ASN A 165 -0.97 -8.15 -10.17
CA ASN A 165 -2.39 -8.33 -9.95
C ASN A 165 -2.92 -7.25 -8.99
N TYR A 166 -2.95 -6.01 -9.47
CA TYR A 166 -3.29 -4.84 -8.64
C TYR A 166 -4.68 -4.92 -8.04
N LYS A 167 -5.66 -5.49 -8.76
CA LYS A 167 -7.02 -5.66 -8.23
C LYS A 167 -7.04 -6.56 -6.99
N GLN A 168 -6.31 -7.68 -7.03
CA GLN A 168 -6.22 -8.58 -5.88
C GLN A 168 -5.40 -7.96 -4.75
N ALA A 169 -4.28 -7.30 -5.06
CA ALA A 169 -3.47 -6.59 -4.06
C ALA A 169 -4.29 -5.54 -3.30
N ILE A 170 -5.06 -4.70 -4.01
CA ILE A 170 -5.97 -3.70 -3.41
C ILE A 170 -6.99 -4.38 -2.50
N SER A 171 -7.54 -5.55 -2.89
CA SER A 171 -8.51 -6.28 -2.05
C SER A 171 -7.90 -6.77 -0.73
N PHE A 172 -6.64 -7.20 -0.72
CA PHE A 172 -5.94 -7.57 0.52
C PHE A 172 -5.62 -6.34 1.38
N TYR A 173 -5.23 -5.21 0.79
CA TYR A 173 -5.09 -3.96 1.55
C TYR A 173 -6.42 -3.48 2.15
N ASP A 174 -7.54 -3.64 1.44
CA ASP A 174 -8.88 -3.38 1.98
C ASP A 174 -9.22 -4.29 3.16
N GLU A 175 -8.83 -5.56 3.09
CA GLU A 175 -8.99 -6.52 4.19
C GLU A 175 -8.16 -6.13 5.41
N LEU A 176 -6.88 -5.79 5.24
CA LEU A 176 -6.03 -5.28 6.31
C LEU A 176 -6.64 -4.07 7.02
N LEU A 177 -7.16 -3.11 6.26
CA LEU A 177 -7.82 -1.92 6.82
C LEU A 177 -9.08 -2.27 7.62
N LYS A 178 -9.87 -3.26 7.18
CA LYS A 178 -11.04 -3.78 7.91
C LYS A 178 -10.65 -4.51 9.19
N MET A 179 -9.53 -5.24 9.17
CA MET A 179 -8.95 -5.92 10.34
C MET A 179 -8.32 -4.95 11.35
N GLY A 180 -8.26 -3.65 11.05
CA GLY A 180 -7.66 -2.64 11.91
C GLY A 180 -6.15 -2.46 11.73
N HIS A 181 -5.53 -3.14 10.75
CA HIS A 181 -4.13 -2.95 10.37
C HIS A 181 -3.97 -1.69 9.51
N LYS A 182 -4.19 -0.54 10.14
CA LYS A 182 -4.29 0.78 9.51
C LYS A 182 -2.98 1.55 9.63
N THR A 183 -1.86 0.96 9.23
CA THR A 183 -0.57 1.66 9.20
C THR A 183 -0.51 2.66 8.04
N GLU A 184 0.37 3.65 8.11
CA GLU A 184 0.55 4.61 7.02
C GLU A 184 0.97 3.90 5.73
N ASP A 185 1.86 2.90 5.83
CA ASP A 185 2.35 2.16 4.66
C ASP A 185 1.26 1.35 3.95
N VAL A 186 0.28 0.81 4.67
CA VAL A 186 -0.89 0.15 4.07
C VAL A 186 -1.72 1.15 3.25
N HIS A 187 -1.98 2.34 3.79
CA HIS A 187 -2.69 3.39 3.07
C HIS A 187 -1.90 3.86 1.84
N LYS A 188 -0.59 4.08 2.00
CA LYS A 188 0.31 4.47 0.91
C LYS A 188 0.33 3.45 -0.21
N ALA A 189 0.53 2.16 0.13
CA ALA A 189 0.58 1.08 -0.85
C ALA A 189 -0.75 0.98 -1.62
N LYS A 190 -1.88 1.06 -0.93
CA LYS A 190 -3.20 1.06 -1.58
C LYS A 190 -3.37 2.24 -2.55
N VAL A 191 -3.01 3.46 -2.14
CA VAL A 191 -3.08 4.66 -3.00
C VAL A 191 -2.19 4.49 -4.24
N GLN A 192 -0.96 4.04 -4.06
CA GLN A 192 -0.02 3.79 -5.16
C GLN A 192 -0.55 2.76 -6.15
N LEU A 193 -1.17 1.69 -5.65
CA LEU A 193 -1.77 0.67 -6.51
C LEU A 193 -2.99 1.18 -7.26
N LEU A 194 -3.85 2.00 -6.63
CA LEU A 194 -4.98 2.63 -7.31
C LEU A 194 -4.51 3.56 -8.43
N GLN A 195 -3.42 4.29 -8.21
CA GLN A 195 -2.76 5.12 -9.22
C GLN A 195 -2.22 4.27 -10.37
N ALA A 196 -1.51 3.18 -10.05
CA ALA A 196 -0.94 2.27 -11.04
C ALA A 196 -1.98 1.47 -11.83
N SER A 197 -3.15 1.20 -11.24
CA SER A 197 -4.27 0.51 -11.88
C SER A 197 -5.19 1.45 -12.67
N GLU A 198 -4.82 2.72 -12.84
CA GLU A 198 -5.62 3.76 -13.49
C GLU A 198 -7.05 3.87 -12.92
N ALA A 199 -7.19 3.73 -11.59
CA ALA A 199 -8.45 3.98 -10.92
C ALA A 199 -8.89 5.43 -11.14
N THR A 200 -10.20 5.68 -11.10
CA THR A 200 -10.72 7.04 -11.26
C THR A 200 -10.22 7.94 -10.12
N ASP A 201 -10.05 9.22 -10.43
CA ASP A 201 -9.61 10.23 -9.45
C ASP A 201 -10.48 10.22 -8.18
N ASP A 202 -11.79 9.96 -8.30
CA ASP A 202 -12.72 9.86 -7.17
C ASP A 202 -12.39 8.69 -6.21
N VAL A 203 -12.03 7.53 -6.77
CA VAL A 203 -11.62 6.36 -5.98
C VAL A 203 -10.30 6.62 -5.26
N VAL A 204 -9.34 7.24 -5.94
CA VAL A 204 -8.06 7.61 -5.32
C VAL A 204 -8.26 8.64 -4.21
N MET A 205 -9.08 9.67 -4.46
CA MET A 205 -9.39 10.71 -3.47
C MET A 205 -10.12 10.14 -2.25
N THR A 206 -11.00 9.15 -2.44
CA THR A 206 -11.66 8.45 -1.33
C THR A 206 -10.64 7.68 -0.49
N ALA A 207 -9.68 6.99 -1.12
CA ALA A 207 -8.60 6.29 -0.41
C ALA A 207 -7.68 7.27 0.34
N LEU A 208 -7.30 8.39 -0.28
CA LEU A 208 -6.50 9.44 0.34
C LEU A 208 -7.21 10.07 1.55
N ALA A 209 -8.50 10.40 1.42
CA ALA A 209 -9.30 10.93 2.53
C ALA A 209 -9.41 9.92 3.69
N SER A 210 -9.58 8.62 3.39
CA SER A 210 -9.54 7.59 4.42
C SER A 210 -8.17 7.50 5.10
N GLY A 211 -7.08 7.56 4.33
CA GLY A 211 -5.73 7.50 4.86
C GLY A 211 -5.40 8.70 5.74
N LEU A 212 -5.78 9.91 5.34
CA LEU A 212 -5.60 11.13 6.13
C LEU A 212 -6.51 11.19 7.37
N LYS A 213 -7.62 10.44 7.39
CA LYS A 213 -8.43 10.28 8.61
C LYS A 213 -7.69 9.46 9.66
N ASP A 214 -7.03 8.37 9.25
CA ASP A 214 -6.27 7.50 10.15
C ASP A 214 -4.87 8.10 10.46
N HIS A 215 -4.26 8.83 9.52
CA HIS A 215 -2.93 9.45 9.60
C HIS A 215 -2.95 10.94 9.23
N PRO A 216 -3.48 11.81 10.11
CA PRO A 216 -3.73 13.22 9.80
C PRO A 216 -2.48 14.08 9.60
N ASN A 217 -1.28 13.55 9.85
CA ASN A 217 0.00 14.24 9.65
C ASN A 217 0.88 13.55 8.58
N SER A 218 0.33 12.61 7.82
CA SER A 218 1.09 11.96 6.74
C SER A 218 1.37 12.95 5.61
N VAL A 219 2.62 13.39 5.52
CA VAL A 219 3.11 14.31 4.49
C VAL A 219 2.87 13.76 3.09
N TYR A 220 3.16 12.47 2.88
CA TYR A 220 2.95 11.81 1.58
C TYR A 220 1.49 11.90 1.13
N LEU A 221 0.55 11.43 1.96
CA LEU A 221 -0.88 11.44 1.60
C LEU A 221 -1.41 12.86 1.38
N MET A 222 -0.93 13.87 2.12
CA MET A 222 -1.31 15.26 1.88
C MET A 222 -0.81 15.78 0.53
N GLN A 223 0.42 15.43 0.17
CA GLN A 223 1.00 15.81 -1.12
C GLN A 223 0.26 15.14 -2.29
N GLU A 224 -0.07 13.86 -2.15
CA GLU A 224 -0.87 13.15 -3.15
C GLU A 224 -2.27 13.76 -3.28
N GLU A 225 -2.98 14.02 -2.16
CA GLU A 225 -4.29 14.70 -2.17
C GLU A 225 -4.21 16.06 -2.88
N LEU A 226 -3.17 16.85 -2.59
CA LEU A 226 -2.95 18.14 -3.22
C LEU A 226 -2.76 18.03 -4.74
N LYS A 227 -2.00 17.04 -5.22
CA LYS A 227 -1.81 16.81 -6.67
C LYS A 227 -3.14 16.59 -7.39
N TYR A 228 -4.07 15.84 -6.80
CA TYR A 228 -5.38 15.61 -7.39
C TYR A 228 -6.27 16.85 -7.39
N TYR A 229 -6.26 17.68 -6.35
CA TYR A 229 -6.97 18.95 -6.37
C TYR A 229 -6.44 19.88 -7.48
N LEU A 230 -5.11 19.95 -7.63
CA LEU A 230 -4.49 20.79 -8.67
C LEU A 230 -4.76 20.26 -10.08
N LYS A 231 -4.70 18.94 -10.29
CA LYS A 231 -5.01 18.28 -11.56
C LYS A 231 -6.44 18.57 -12.02
N ASN A 232 -7.39 18.62 -11.08
CA ASN A 232 -8.81 18.82 -11.34
C ASN A 232 -9.26 20.29 -11.29
N ASP A 233 -8.31 21.24 -11.32
CA ASP A 233 -8.55 22.70 -11.24
C ASP A 233 -9.34 23.16 -10.00
N ARG A 234 -9.25 22.39 -8.90
CA ARG A 234 -9.91 22.68 -7.62
C ARG A 234 -8.98 23.52 -6.72
N ALA A 235 -8.59 24.69 -7.23
CA ALA A 235 -7.59 25.56 -6.62
C ALA A 235 -7.94 26.05 -5.20
N ASP A 236 -9.23 26.30 -4.92
CA ASP A 236 -9.68 26.75 -3.59
C ASP A 236 -9.52 25.65 -2.52
N GLU A 237 -9.81 24.42 -2.87
CA GLU A 237 -9.67 23.28 -1.98
C GLU A 237 -8.20 22.93 -1.76
N ALA A 238 -7.40 22.95 -2.83
CA ALA A 238 -5.94 22.85 -2.74
C ALA A 238 -5.37 23.86 -1.74
N MET A 239 -5.79 25.12 -1.82
CA MET A 239 -5.35 26.18 -0.88
C MET A 239 -5.70 25.84 0.57
N SER A 240 -6.90 25.33 0.84
CA SER A 240 -7.31 24.96 2.20
C SER A 240 -6.51 23.78 2.77
N LYS A 241 -6.06 22.85 1.92
CA LYS A 241 -5.25 21.70 2.33
C LYS A 241 -3.77 22.02 2.50
N LEU A 242 -3.25 22.94 1.70
CA LEU A 242 -1.84 23.36 1.72
C LEU A 242 -1.37 23.84 3.08
N ASP A 243 -2.20 24.55 3.85
CA ASP A 243 -1.80 25.02 5.17
C ASP A 243 -1.53 23.87 6.15
N LYS A 244 -2.30 22.78 6.05
CA LYS A 244 -2.05 21.57 6.85
C LYS A 244 -0.80 20.84 6.39
N ALA A 245 -0.59 20.73 5.08
CA ALA A 245 0.61 20.12 4.51
C ALA A 245 1.88 20.85 4.93
N ILE A 246 1.87 22.19 4.88
CA ILE A 246 2.97 23.04 5.32
C ILE A 246 3.20 22.89 6.84
N ALA A 247 2.14 22.78 7.64
CA ALA A 247 2.30 22.57 9.07
C ALA A 247 2.91 21.19 9.40
N ALA A 248 2.60 20.17 8.61
CA ALA A 248 3.14 18.82 8.76
C ALA A 248 4.60 18.69 8.27
N ASP A 249 4.99 19.43 7.24
CA ASP A 249 6.37 19.50 6.72
C ASP A 249 6.80 20.95 6.43
N PRO A 250 7.18 21.73 7.48
CA PRO A 250 7.54 23.13 7.33
C PRO A 250 8.85 23.39 6.58
N GLN A 251 9.64 22.35 6.30
CA GLN A 251 10.88 22.47 5.53
C GLN A 251 10.70 22.10 4.06
N ASN A 252 9.47 21.76 3.66
CA ASN A 252 9.15 21.44 2.28
C ASN A 252 8.96 22.69 1.43
N ALA A 253 10.05 23.17 0.82
CA ALA A 253 10.00 24.33 -0.06
C ALA A 253 9.02 24.19 -1.23
N SER A 254 8.80 22.97 -1.74
CA SER A 254 7.84 22.72 -2.82
C SER A 254 6.40 23.01 -2.39
N LEU A 255 6.01 22.75 -1.14
CA LEU A 255 4.66 23.10 -0.65
C LEU A 255 4.43 24.61 -0.64
N TYR A 256 5.43 25.37 -0.20
CA TYR A 256 5.37 26.83 -0.28
C TYR A 256 5.33 27.31 -1.74
N ALA A 257 6.14 26.74 -2.63
CA ALA A 257 6.12 27.10 -4.06
C ALA A 257 4.74 26.86 -4.69
N VAL A 258 4.08 25.73 -4.39
CA VAL A 258 2.72 25.45 -4.87
C VAL A 258 1.71 26.47 -4.31
N LYS A 259 1.79 26.82 -3.02
CA LYS A 259 0.93 27.85 -2.42
C LYS A 259 1.13 29.22 -3.06
N GLY A 260 2.38 29.61 -3.33
CA GLY A 260 2.70 30.86 -4.04
C GLY A 260 2.03 30.92 -5.41
N ASN A 261 2.13 29.84 -6.19
CA ASN A 261 1.53 29.75 -7.53
C ASN A 261 0.00 29.91 -7.49
N LEU A 262 -0.66 29.30 -6.50
CA LEU A 262 -2.10 29.44 -6.34
C LEU A 262 -2.50 30.87 -5.90
N LEU A 263 -1.70 31.54 -5.08
CA LEU A 263 -1.93 32.94 -4.70
C LEU A 263 -1.78 33.87 -5.91
N GLU A 264 -0.82 33.62 -6.80
CA GLU A 264 -0.70 34.37 -8.06
C GLU A 264 -1.92 34.22 -8.95
N ARG A 265 -2.48 32.99 -9.08
CA ARG A 265 -3.73 32.76 -9.83
C ARG A 265 -4.90 33.55 -9.23
N LYS A 266 -4.91 33.74 -7.91
CA LYS A 266 -5.87 34.58 -7.19
C LYS A 266 -5.54 36.07 -7.21
N LYS A 267 -4.46 36.47 -7.89
CA LYS A 267 -3.92 37.84 -7.95
C LYS A 267 -3.48 38.40 -6.60
N ASP A 268 -3.26 37.54 -5.60
CA ASP A 268 -2.61 37.92 -4.34
C ASP A 268 -1.09 37.85 -4.48
N PHE A 269 -0.55 38.81 -5.24
CA PHE A 269 0.89 38.88 -5.52
C PHE A 269 1.73 39.15 -4.27
N LYS A 270 1.16 39.85 -3.27
CA LYS A 270 1.86 40.10 -2.00
C LYS A 270 2.00 38.80 -1.22
N GLY A 271 0.90 38.06 -1.06
CA GLY A 271 0.92 36.76 -0.40
C GLY A 271 1.83 35.77 -1.13
N ALA A 272 1.78 35.73 -2.46
CA ALA A 272 2.66 34.88 -3.26
C ALA A 272 4.14 35.15 -2.97
N ARG A 273 4.54 36.44 -2.98
CA ARG A 273 5.91 36.86 -2.65
C ARG A 273 6.34 36.37 -1.27
N GLU A 274 5.52 36.62 -0.24
CA GLU A 274 5.82 36.21 1.14
C GLU A 274 6.00 34.69 1.27
N VAL A 275 5.17 33.91 0.56
CA VAL A 275 5.22 32.45 0.60
C VAL A 275 6.43 31.92 -0.17
N TYR A 276 6.77 32.46 -1.34
CA TYR A 276 7.99 32.04 -2.04
C TYR A 276 9.27 32.39 -1.26
N GLN A 277 9.27 33.51 -0.52
CA GLN A 277 10.39 33.82 0.39
C GLN A 277 10.52 32.77 1.49
N LYS A 278 9.41 32.25 2.02
CA LYS A 278 9.44 31.11 2.95
C LYS A 278 9.96 29.85 2.29
N ALA A 279 9.62 29.59 1.02
CA ALA A 279 10.19 28.48 0.26
C ALA A 279 11.73 28.55 0.19
N ILE A 280 12.29 29.74 -0.09
CA ILE A 280 13.74 29.98 -0.08
C ILE A 280 14.35 29.81 1.32
N GLN A 281 13.63 30.22 2.37
CA GLN A 281 14.11 30.02 3.75
C GLN A 281 14.15 28.54 4.14
N ALA A 282 13.17 27.76 3.68
CA ALA A 282 13.10 26.32 3.91
C ALA A 282 14.17 25.55 3.12
N ASP A 283 14.38 25.91 1.85
CA ASP A 283 15.44 25.36 1.00
C ASP A 283 16.12 26.49 0.19
N PRO A 284 17.31 26.92 0.62
CA PRO A 284 18.10 27.95 -0.08
C PRO A 284 18.57 27.57 -1.49
N ASN A 285 18.37 26.33 -1.93
CA ASN A 285 18.66 25.85 -3.28
C ASN A 285 17.40 25.48 -4.06
N ASN A 286 16.21 25.91 -3.60
CA ASN A 286 14.96 25.62 -4.29
C ASN A 286 14.83 26.42 -5.60
N PHE A 287 15.07 25.77 -6.73
CA PHE A 287 14.96 26.38 -8.06
C PHE A 287 13.59 27.05 -8.29
N ASP A 288 12.49 26.34 -8.01
CA ASP A 288 11.14 26.82 -8.33
C ASP A 288 10.80 28.11 -7.57
N ALA A 289 11.23 28.23 -6.31
CA ALA A 289 11.00 29.42 -5.50
C ALA A 289 11.73 30.65 -6.06
N TYR A 290 13.01 30.50 -6.42
CA TYR A 290 13.79 31.58 -7.04
C TYR A 290 13.24 31.95 -8.42
N TYR A 291 12.94 30.97 -9.26
CA TYR A 291 12.38 31.21 -10.57
C TYR A 291 11.03 31.95 -10.48
N ASN A 292 10.11 31.48 -9.64
CA ASN A 292 8.78 32.07 -9.51
C ASN A 292 8.83 33.47 -8.89
N LEU A 293 9.71 33.75 -7.92
CA LEU A 293 9.92 35.11 -7.42
C LEU A 293 10.46 36.05 -8.51
N GLY A 294 11.43 35.58 -9.29
CA GLY A 294 11.94 36.34 -10.44
C GLY A 294 10.83 36.68 -11.43
N VAL A 295 10.00 35.70 -11.78
CA VAL A 295 8.85 35.89 -12.68
C VAL A 295 7.83 36.86 -12.08
N LEU A 296 7.51 36.72 -10.80
CA LEU A 296 6.57 37.59 -10.08
C LEU A 296 7.02 39.06 -10.09
N GLU A 297 8.28 39.33 -9.76
CA GLU A 297 8.86 40.69 -9.82
C GLU A 297 8.90 41.20 -11.27
N PHE A 298 9.34 40.38 -12.22
CA PHE A 298 9.42 40.79 -13.62
C PHE A 298 8.05 41.17 -14.18
N ASN A 299 7.02 40.37 -13.88
CA ASN A 299 5.65 40.62 -14.29
C ASN A 299 5.08 41.89 -13.65
N ALA A 300 5.41 42.18 -12.39
CA ALA A 300 5.03 43.45 -11.77
C ALA A 300 5.61 44.66 -12.52
N GLY A 301 6.88 44.59 -12.95
CA GLY A 301 7.49 45.62 -13.79
C GLY A 301 6.84 45.72 -15.18
N ALA A 302 6.51 44.59 -15.79
CA ALA A 302 5.80 44.55 -17.07
C ALA A 302 4.39 45.17 -16.97
N GLU A 303 3.66 44.93 -15.88
CA GLU A 303 2.33 45.49 -15.68
C GLU A 303 2.37 47.02 -15.52
N VAL A 304 3.37 47.56 -14.80
CA VAL A 304 3.58 49.01 -14.71
C VAL A 304 3.85 49.61 -16.09
N ASN A 305 4.69 48.97 -16.90
CA ASN A 305 4.95 49.40 -18.27
C ASN A 305 3.71 49.32 -19.15
N ASN A 306 2.90 48.25 -19.04
CA ASN A 306 1.65 48.10 -19.76
C ASN A 306 0.65 49.21 -19.38
N ARG A 307 0.59 49.58 -18.11
CA ARG A 307 -0.24 50.70 -17.64
C ARG A 307 0.23 52.02 -18.23
N ALA A 308 1.55 52.26 -18.27
CA ALA A 308 2.12 53.47 -18.87
C ALA A 308 1.83 53.56 -20.37
N ALA A 309 1.96 52.44 -21.11
CA ALA A 309 1.73 52.38 -22.55
C ALA A 309 0.28 52.65 -22.96
N LYS A 310 -0.69 52.44 -22.06
CA LYS A 310 -2.12 52.70 -22.31
C LYS A 310 -2.55 54.14 -21.99
N MET A 311 -1.66 54.98 -21.47
CA MET A 311 -1.99 56.37 -21.10
C MET A 311 -2.07 57.27 -22.34
N ASP A 312 -2.96 58.25 -22.30
CA ASP A 312 -2.93 59.35 -23.26
C ASP A 312 -1.64 60.18 -23.11
N TYR A 313 -1.26 60.89 -24.17
CA TYR A 313 -0.01 61.64 -24.22
C TYR A 313 0.13 62.66 -23.08
N ALA A 314 -0.96 63.38 -22.74
CA ALA A 314 -0.91 64.41 -21.71
C ALA A 314 -0.73 63.81 -20.30
N THR A 315 -1.37 62.67 -20.03
CA THR A 315 -1.16 61.92 -18.78
C THR A 315 0.23 61.30 -18.72
N TYR A 316 0.72 60.74 -19.83
CA TYR A 316 2.06 60.16 -19.92
C TYR A 316 3.14 61.20 -19.66
N GLN A 317 3.04 62.40 -20.24
CA GLN A 317 4.02 63.47 -19.99
C GLN A 317 4.17 63.80 -18.50
N LYS A 318 3.09 63.69 -17.72
CA LYS A 318 3.09 63.98 -16.28
C LYS A 318 3.58 62.82 -15.42
N LYS A 319 3.26 61.57 -15.80
CA LYS A 319 3.45 60.39 -14.93
C LYS A 319 4.42 59.33 -15.49
N GLY A 320 4.73 59.36 -16.77
CA GLY A 320 5.48 58.33 -17.50
C GLY A 320 6.85 58.05 -16.91
N LYS A 321 7.66 59.10 -16.69
CA LYS A 321 9.00 58.94 -16.06
C LYS A 321 8.97 58.25 -14.71
N ALA A 322 7.94 58.53 -13.89
CA ALA A 322 7.79 57.90 -12.58
C ALA A 322 7.42 56.42 -12.71
N LEU A 323 6.53 56.08 -13.65
CA LEU A 323 6.15 54.69 -13.94
C LEU A 323 7.32 53.89 -14.54
N GLU A 324 8.10 54.48 -15.44
CA GLU A 324 9.32 53.84 -15.98
C GLU A 324 10.33 53.55 -14.86
N ALA A 325 10.51 54.49 -13.92
CA ALA A 325 11.38 54.30 -12.77
C ALA A 325 10.84 53.21 -11.82
N GLU A 326 9.52 53.16 -11.60
CA GLU A 326 8.86 52.11 -10.83
C GLU A 326 9.03 50.73 -11.47
N ALA A 327 8.78 50.60 -12.78
CA ALA A 327 8.99 49.35 -13.53
C ALA A 327 10.44 48.86 -13.44
N LYS A 328 11.41 49.78 -13.54
CA LYS A 328 12.84 49.45 -13.39
C LYS A 328 13.17 48.86 -12.03
N LYS A 329 12.54 49.33 -10.93
CA LYS A 329 12.77 48.75 -9.59
C LYS A 329 12.36 47.28 -9.53
N PHE A 330 11.24 46.94 -10.15
CA PHE A 330 10.77 45.56 -10.22
C PHE A 330 11.72 44.67 -11.04
N TYR A 331 12.18 45.14 -12.21
CA TYR A 331 13.19 44.40 -12.97
C TYR A 331 14.51 44.24 -12.22
N GLN A 332 14.95 45.27 -11.47
CA GLN A 332 16.13 45.18 -10.61
C GLN A 332 15.94 44.12 -9.51
N ALA A 333 14.74 44.04 -8.92
CA ALA A 333 14.41 43.03 -7.91
C ALA A 333 14.34 41.61 -8.50
N ALA A 334 13.90 41.44 -9.74
CA ALA A 334 13.81 40.14 -10.40
C ALA A 334 15.17 39.49 -10.67
N VAL A 335 16.17 40.30 -11.05
CA VAL A 335 17.51 39.83 -11.45
C VAL A 335 18.18 38.88 -10.45
N PRO A 336 18.36 39.23 -9.16
CA PRO A 336 19.07 38.33 -8.23
C PRO A 336 18.37 36.98 -8.06
N TYR A 337 17.03 36.94 -8.18
CA TYR A 337 16.29 35.68 -8.12
C TYR A 337 16.53 34.83 -9.37
N PHE A 338 16.51 35.42 -10.55
CA PHE A 338 16.84 34.72 -11.79
C PHE A 338 18.31 34.30 -11.86
N GLU A 339 19.24 35.12 -11.38
CA GLU A 339 20.67 34.77 -11.27
C GLU A 339 20.86 33.54 -10.38
N LYS A 340 20.16 33.48 -9.23
CA LYS A 340 20.22 32.32 -8.34
C LYS A 340 19.53 31.09 -8.93
N ALA A 341 18.39 31.24 -9.60
CA ALA A 341 17.75 30.15 -10.33
C ALA A 341 18.68 29.60 -11.43
N HIS A 342 19.38 30.47 -12.15
CA HIS A 342 20.36 30.12 -13.18
C HIS A 342 21.59 29.43 -12.58
N GLU A 343 22.03 29.84 -11.39
CA GLU A 343 23.11 29.16 -10.67
C GLU A 343 22.71 27.72 -10.31
N ILE A 344 21.47 27.51 -9.85
CA ILE A 344 20.94 26.19 -9.46
C ILE A 344 20.71 25.29 -10.69
N LYS A 345 20.12 25.83 -11.76
CA LYS A 345 19.92 25.12 -13.04
C LYS A 345 20.46 25.94 -14.22
N PRO A 346 21.75 25.79 -14.56
CA PRO A 346 22.40 26.59 -15.60
C PRO A 346 21.88 26.39 -17.02
N ASP A 347 21.20 25.28 -17.28
CA ASP A 347 20.71 24.91 -18.62
C ASP A 347 19.20 25.18 -18.80
N ASP A 348 18.53 25.73 -17.77
CA ASP A 348 17.10 26.04 -17.86
C ASP A 348 16.85 27.23 -18.81
N LYS A 349 16.37 26.92 -20.01
CA LYS A 349 16.15 27.90 -21.07
C LYS A 349 15.18 29.01 -20.68
N ALA A 350 14.16 28.70 -19.88
CA ALA A 350 13.18 29.68 -19.44
C ALA A 350 13.83 30.72 -18.50
N THR A 351 14.68 30.29 -17.58
CA THR A 351 15.46 31.15 -16.70
C THR A 351 16.43 32.02 -17.49
N ILE A 352 17.19 31.44 -18.42
CA ILE A 352 18.12 32.19 -19.29
C ILE A 352 17.38 33.29 -20.06
N GLN A 353 16.23 32.94 -20.66
CA GLN A 353 15.40 33.87 -21.41
C GLN A 353 14.87 35.02 -20.53
N ASN A 354 14.36 34.69 -19.34
CA ASN A 354 13.83 35.69 -18.42
C ASN A 354 14.93 36.61 -17.86
N LEU A 355 16.11 36.06 -17.58
CA LEU A 355 17.27 36.82 -17.14
C LEU A 355 17.78 37.77 -18.24
N MET A 356 17.86 37.30 -19.48
CA MET A 356 18.15 38.14 -20.65
C MET A 356 17.15 39.30 -20.78
N ASN A 357 15.85 39.01 -20.65
CA ASN A 357 14.80 40.00 -20.74
C ASN A 357 14.92 41.05 -19.62
N ALA A 358 15.19 40.62 -18.39
CA ALA A 358 15.39 41.50 -17.24
C ALA A 358 16.60 42.43 -17.47
N TYR A 359 17.74 41.89 -17.89
CA TYR A 359 18.91 42.69 -18.24
C TYR A 359 18.63 43.71 -19.36
N THR A 360 17.91 43.30 -20.40
CA THR A 360 17.52 44.18 -21.51
C THR A 360 16.67 45.35 -21.04
N ARG A 361 15.66 45.10 -20.19
CA ARG A 361 14.80 46.15 -19.61
C ARG A 361 15.57 47.12 -18.71
N LEU A 362 16.69 46.67 -18.14
CA LEU A 362 17.59 47.49 -17.33
C LEU A 362 18.70 48.19 -18.13
N GLY A 363 18.80 47.92 -19.44
CA GLY A 363 19.88 48.46 -20.28
C GLY A 363 21.25 47.80 -20.05
N ARG A 364 21.28 46.64 -19.37
CA ARG A 364 22.48 45.83 -19.09
C ARG A 364 22.85 44.97 -20.31
N LYS A 365 23.30 45.64 -21.39
CA LYS A 365 23.48 45.03 -22.73
C LYS A 365 24.46 43.86 -22.73
N ALA A 366 25.62 44.01 -22.10
CA ALA A 366 26.66 42.98 -22.09
C ALA A 366 26.17 41.69 -21.41
N GLU A 367 25.41 41.81 -20.31
CA GLU A 367 24.86 40.65 -19.62
C GLU A 367 23.69 40.01 -20.39
N ALA A 368 22.85 40.81 -21.05
CA ALA A 368 21.82 40.30 -21.95
C ALA A 368 22.42 39.50 -23.13
N GLU A 369 23.47 40.03 -23.77
CA GLU A 369 24.17 39.35 -24.88
C GLU A 369 24.79 38.02 -24.43
N LYS A 370 25.36 37.96 -23.22
CA LYS A 370 25.87 36.70 -22.64
C LYS A 370 24.75 35.67 -22.48
N MET A 371 23.59 36.06 -21.97
CA MET A 371 22.46 35.13 -21.83
C MET A 371 21.91 34.71 -23.21
N SER A 372 21.86 35.62 -24.18
CA SER A 372 21.47 35.31 -25.55
C SER A 372 22.39 34.27 -26.19
N ALA A 373 23.71 34.39 -26.01
CA ALA A 373 24.67 33.41 -26.51
C ALA A 373 24.44 32.02 -25.90
N LYS A 374 24.14 31.93 -24.60
CA LYS A 374 23.81 30.66 -23.93
C LYS A 374 22.51 30.03 -24.43
N LEU A 375 21.54 30.83 -24.86
CA LEU A 375 20.28 30.31 -25.37
C LEU A 375 20.43 29.68 -26.77
N ASN A 376 21.47 30.10 -27.51
CA ASN A 376 21.78 29.68 -28.87
C ASN A 376 22.88 28.61 -28.96
N SER A 377 23.53 28.28 -27.85
CA SER A 377 24.41 27.11 -27.70
C SER A 377 23.61 25.88 -27.30
#